data_AF-A0A6I1WYQ4-F1
#
_entry.id   AF-A0A6I1WYQ4-F1
#
_cell.length_a   1.000
_cell.length_b   1.000
_cell.length_c   1.000
_cell.angle_alpha   90.00
_cell.angle_beta   90.00
_cell.angle_gamma   90.00
#
_symmetry.space_group_name_H-M   'P 1'
#
loop_
_entity.id
_entity.type
_entity.pdbx_description
1 polymer ?
#
loop_
_entity_poly.entity_id
_entity_poly.type
_entity_poly.pdbx_seq_one_letter_code
_entity_poly.pdbx_strand_id
1 'polypeptide(L)' 'LPAVAPVESSGALGDDLRRHEFEMIIDTLRAERGRRKEAAERLGISPRTLRYKLAQMRDAGMDVEAYLFAAT' A
#
# COMPACT_ATOMS: atom_id res chain seq x y z
N LEU A 1 -9.46 -39.06 15.82
CA LEU A 1 -9.68 -38.08 14.74
C LEU A 1 -11.19 -37.90 14.56
N PRO A 2 -11.74 -36.74 14.15
CA PRO A 2 -11.16 -35.38 14.01
C PRO A 2 -12.09 -34.27 14.56
N ALA A 3 -11.56 -33.05 14.80
CA ALA A 3 -12.30 -31.78 14.68
C ALA A 3 -11.35 -30.59 14.87
N VAL A 4 -10.34 -30.46 14.02
CA VAL A 4 -9.75 -29.13 13.77
C VAL A 4 -10.68 -28.45 12.76
N ALA A 5 -11.67 -27.74 13.28
CA ALA A 5 -12.43 -26.80 12.46
C ALA A 5 -11.56 -25.52 12.31
N PRO A 6 -11.40 -25.04 11.07
CA PRO A 6 -10.56 -23.89 10.74
C PRO A 6 -11.32 -22.59 11.01
N VAL A 7 -10.71 -21.47 10.62
CA VAL A 7 -11.28 -20.12 10.43
C VAL A 7 -10.95 -19.11 11.52
N GLU A 8 -9.97 -18.24 11.21
CA GLU A 8 -9.96 -16.79 11.46
C GLU A 8 -8.84 -16.20 10.57
N SER A 9 -8.73 -16.60 9.29
CA SER A 9 -7.58 -16.24 8.43
C SER A 9 -7.91 -15.33 7.25
N SER A 10 -9.19 -15.00 7.04
CA SER A 10 -9.61 -14.10 5.95
C SER A 10 -9.18 -12.65 6.21
N GLY A 11 -9.15 -12.21 7.47
CA GLY A 11 -8.65 -10.89 7.85
C GLY A 11 -7.13 -10.76 7.64
N ALA A 12 -6.37 -11.75 8.12
CA ALA A 12 -4.90 -11.75 8.02
C ALA A 12 -4.41 -11.73 6.56
N LEU A 13 -5.05 -12.48 5.67
CA LEU A 13 -4.70 -12.46 4.24
C LEU A 13 -5.01 -11.10 3.60
N GLY A 14 -6.18 -10.52 3.91
CA GLY A 14 -6.56 -9.21 3.40
C GLY A 14 -5.64 -8.08 3.88
N ASP A 15 -5.14 -8.19 5.11
CA ASP A 15 -4.20 -7.22 5.69
C ASP A 15 -2.79 -7.37 5.10
N ASP A 16 -2.34 -8.59 4.82
CA ASP A 16 -1.05 -8.85 4.17
C ASP A 16 -1.03 -8.32 2.72
N LEU A 17 -2.09 -8.58 1.94
CA LEU A 17 -2.22 -8.01 0.60
C LEU A 17 -2.22 -6.48 0.61
N ARG A 18 -2.92 -5.88 1.59
CA ARG A 18 -2.97 -4.41 1.72
C ARG A 18 -1.60 -3.84 2.07
N ARG A 19 -0.86 -4.49 2.97
CA ARG A 19 0.49 -4.09 3.34
C ARG A 19 1.44 -4.16 2.14
N HIS A 20 1.41 -5.25 1.38
CA HIS A 20 2.22 -5.39 0.18
C HIS A 20 1.85 -4.34 -0.89
N GLU A 21 0.56 -4.03 -1.07
CA GLU A 21 0.12 -2.94 -1.94
C GLU A 21 0.71 -1.58 -1.50
N PHE A 22 0.70 -1.30 -0.21
CA PHE A 22 1.26 -0.07 0.35
C PHE A 22 2.77 0.04 0.12
N GLU A 23 3.51 -1.05 0.35
CA GLU A 23 4.96 -1.11 0.11
C GLU A 23 5.27 -0.83 -1.37
N MET A 24 4.58 -1.49 -2.31
CA MET A 24 4.75 -1.25 -3.75
C MET A 24 4.48 0.22 -4.15
N ILE A 25 3.45 0.85 -3.57
CA ILE A 25 3.11 2.24 -3.85
C ILE A 25 4.22 3.19 -3.38
N ILE A 26 4.74 2.98 -2.16
CA ILE A 26 5.81 3.81 -1.60
C ILE A 26 7.11 3.65 -2.40
N ASP A 27 7.49 2.42 -2.73
CA ASP A 27 8.71 2.16 -3.49
C ASP A 27 8.63 2.77 -4.88
N THR A 28 7.46 2.69 -5.53
CA THR A 28 7.24 3.33 -6.82
C THR A 28 7.31 4.86 -6.73
N LEU A 29 6.69 5.45 -5.70
CA LEU A 29 6.79 6.90 -5.48
C LEU A 29 8.23 7.35 -5.20
N ARG A 30 9.01 6.58 -4.44
CA ARG A 30 10.43 6.86 -4.19
C ARG A 30 11.25 6.77 -5.46
N ALA A 31 11.05 5.73 -6.28
CA ALA A 31 11.71 5.59 -7.58
C ALA A 31 11.42 6.79 -8.49
N GLU A 32 10.18 7.30 -8.43
CA GLU A 32 9.77 8.49 -9.17
C GLU A 32 10.01 9.82 -8.42
N ARG A 33 10.78 9.82 -7.32
CA ARG A 33 11.10 11.02 -6.53
C ARG A 33 9.88 11.84 -6.13
N GLY A 34 8.80 11.16 -5.73
CA GLY A 34 7.54 11.76 -5.32
C GLY A 34 6.65 12.25 -6.47
N ARG A 35 7.05 12.07 -7.73
CA ARG A 35 6.24 12.45 -8.90
C ARG A 35 5.04 11.52 -9.05
N ARG A 36 3.90 11.96 -8.51
CA ARG A 36 2.68 11.14 -8.37
C ARG A 36 2.06 10.71 -9.69
N LYS A 37 2.19 11.48 -10.77
CA LYS A 37 1.62 11.13 -12.08
C LYS A 37 2.38 9.95 -12.69
N GLU A 38 3.70 10.03 -12.71
CA GLU A 38 4.63 9.04 -13.21
C GLU A 38 4.56 7.75 -12.38
N ALA A 39 4.45 7.89 -11.06
CA ALA A 39 4.22 6.74 -10.19
C ALA A 39 2.90 6.03 -10.49
N ALA A 40 1.81 6.77 -10.73
CA ALA A 40 0.52 6.18 -11.10
C ALA A 40 0.59 5.45 -12.45
N GLU A 41 1.24 6.07 -13.45
CA GLU A 41 1.47 5.46 -14.76
C GLU A 41 2.27 4.16 -14.63
N ARG A 42 3.34 4.16 -13.82
CA ARG A 42 4.18 2.98 -13.56
C ARG A 42 3.46 1.85 -12.80
N LEU A 43 2.55 2.21 -11.91
CA LEU A 43 1.68 1.27 -11.19
C LEU A 43 0.52 0.74 -12.05
N GLY A 44 0.30 1.30 -13.25
CA GLY A 44 -0.83 0.93 -14.12
C GLY A 44 -2.19 1.37 -13.59
N ILE A 45 -2.24 2.44 -12.79
CA ILE A 45 -3.48 2.98 -12.20
C ILE A 45 -3.68 4.45 -12.56
N SER A 46 -4.91 4.94 -12.41
CA SER A 46 -5.16 6.38 -12.59
C SER A 46 -4.52 7.20 -11.45
N PRO A 47 -4.09 8.45 -11.70
CA PRO A 47 -3.64 9.35 -10.63
C PRO A 47 -4.69 9.55 -9.52
N ARG A 48 -5.97 9.47 -9.89
CA ARG A 48 -7.09 9.48 -8.94
C ARG A 48 -7.06 8.25 -8.02
N THR A 49 -6.85 7.06 -8.57
CA THR A 49 -6.72 5.81 -7.80
C THR A 49 -5.52 5.88 -6.85
N LEU A 50 -4.37 6.37 -7.32
CA LEU A 50 -3.20 6.56 -6.46
C LEU A 50 -3.53 7.48 -5.27
N ARG A 51 -4.17 8.64 -5.52
CA ARG A 51 -4.61 9.54 -4.44
C ARG A 51 -5.50 8.84 -3.41
N TYR A 52 -6.42 7.99 -3.85
CA TYR A 52 -7.27 7.22 -2.94
C TYR A 52 -6.50 6.18 -2.13
N LYS A 53 -5.49 5.54 -2.71
CA LYS A 53 -4.62 4.62 -1.97
C LYS A 53 -3.79 5.36 -0.92
N LEU A 54 -3.20 6.50 -1.26
CA LEU A 54 -2.48 7.34 -0.29
C LEU A 54 -3.39 7.84 0.85
N ALA A 55 -4.66 8.13 0.54
CA ALA A 55 -5.64 8.45 1.57
C ALA A 55 -5.86 7.26 2.52
N GLN A 56 -6.10 6.05 1.99
CA GLN A 56 -6.25 4.82 2.79
C GLN A 56 -5.03 4.52 3.66
N MET A 57 -3.81 4.78 3.16
CA MET A 57 -2.58 4.61 3.94
C MET A 57 -2.55 5.57 5.15
N ARG A 58 -2.90 6.84 4.93
CA ARG A 58 -3.01 7.84 6.01
C ARG A 58 -4.09 7.47 7.02
N ASP A 59 -5.23 6.99 6.55
CA ASP A 59 -6.36 6.57 7.40
C ASP A 59 -6.00 5.31 8.21
N ALA A 60 -5.10 4.47 7.70
CA ALA A 60 -4.49 3.35 8.41
C ALA A 60 -3.35 3.76 9.37
N GLY A 61 -3.11 5.06 9.55
CA GLY A 61 -2.11 5.60 10.47
C GLY A 61 -0.68 5.67 9.90
N MET A 62 -0.48 5.46 8.60
CA MET A 62 0.84 5.61 7.98
C MET A 62 1.16 7.07 7.67
N ASP A 63 2.35 7.52 8.06
CA ASP A 63 2.91 8.79 7.62
C ASP A 63 3.58 8.65 6.25
N VAL A 64 2.76 8.71 5.20
CA VAL A 64 3.20 8.58 3.80
C VAL A 64 4.35 9.54 3.47
N GLU A 65 4.32 10.78 3.95
CA GLU A 65 5.36 11.76 3.65
C GLU A 65 6.67 11.38 4.35
N ALA A 66 6.62 10.97 5.62
CA ALA A 66 7.81 10.43 6.30
C ALA A 66 8.41 9.24 5.54
N TYR A 67 7.60 8.31 5.06
CA TYR A 67 8.09 7.19 4.25
C TYR A 67 8.71 7.64 2.92
N LEU A 68 8.21 8.70 2.28
CA LEU A 68 8.80 9.22 1.05
C LEU A 68 10.18 9.87 1.27
N PHE A 69 10.40 10.49 2.43
CA PHE A 69 11.61 11.26 2.72
C PHE A 69 12.62 10.58 3.66
N ALA A 70 12.27 9.46 4.30
CA ALA A 70 13.14 8.71 5.22
C ALA A 70 14.40 8.07 4.59
N ALA A 71 14.64 8.25 3.28
CA ALA A 71 15.82 7.73 2.57
C ALA A 71 16.92 8.79 2.36
N THR A 72 17.06 9.74 3.29
CA THR A 72 18.23 10.65 3.36
C THR A 72 19.23 10.10 4.38
#